data_AF-G3IWI5-F1
#
_entry.id   AF-G3IWI5-F1
#
_cell.length_a   1.000
_cell.length_b   1.000
_cell.length_c   1.000
_cell.angle_alpha   90.00
_cell.angle_beta   90.00
_cell.angle_gamma   90.00
#
_symmetry.space_group_name_H-M   'P 1'
#
loop_
_entity.id
_entity.type
_entity.pdbx_description
1 polymer ?
#
loop_
_entity_poly.entity_id
_entity_poly.type
_entity_poly.pdbx_seq_one_letter_code
_entity_poly.pdbx_strand_id
1 'polypeptide(L)'
;MDFTVFILIIRISLLLILASLPVFLLVELLLRLAVPGLPGALTLLGTAMLLSAFAVLIIAGLLGIFKIIIRSALDYFSSKQRVQRRLWFVQARQDQVKRLFHFKARQIKYFNELSRKRLLKLNNRKHIRSLSKAIDKDLLSIKAKLPGTTYQQLQQDHARYRSRQDVEALLTLQQKISTLV
;
A
#
# COMPACT_ATOMS: atom_id res chain seq x y z
N MET A 1 39.65 14.87 10.40
CA MET A 1 39.19 16.26 10.44
C MET A 1 38.01 16.38 11.37
N ASP A 2 38.23 17.03 12.50
CA ASP A 2 37.22 17.22 13.53
C ASP A 2 36.24 18.31 13.13
N PHE A 3 35.02 18.25 13.65
CA PHE A 3 33.94 19.18 13.30
C PHE A 3 34.34 20.64 13.55
N THR A 4 35.14 20.88 14.59
CA THR A 4 35.74 22.17 14.93
C THR A 4 36.69 22.67 13.85
N VAL A 5 37.54 21.81 13.30
CA VAL A 5 38.46 22.14 12.20
C VAL A 5 37.68 22.46 10.92
N PHE A 6 36.57 21.78 10.66
CA PHE A 6 35.72 22.06 9.49
C PHE A 6 35.02 23.42 9.58
N ILE A 7 34.50 23.75 10.76
CA ILE A 7 33.93 25.07 11.02
C ILE A 7 35.00 26.16 10.88
N LEU A 8 36.21 25.91 11.37
CA LEU A 8 37.31 26.87 11.26
C LEU A 8 37.67 27.13 9.79
N ILE A 9 37.77 26.09 8.95
CA ILE A 9 38.06 26.25 7.52
C ILE A 9 36.96 27.05 6.80
N ILE A 10 35.68 26.75 7.07
CA ILE A 10 34.57 27.52 6.50
C ILE A 10 34.66 29.00 6.91
N ARG A 11 34.95 29.28 8.19
CA ARG A 11 35.11 30.65 8.68
C ARG A 11 36.25 31.38 8.00
N ILE A 12 37.42 30.75 7.85
CA ILE A 12 38.58 31.34 7.18
C ILE A 12 38.27 31.63 5.71
N SER A 13 37.64 30.69 5.00
CA SER A 13 37.25 30.90 3.60
C SER A 13 36.24 32.03 3.44
N LEU A 14 35.24 32.13 4.33
CA LEU A 14 34.28 33.23 4.31
C LEU A 14 34.93 34.58 4.61
N LEU A 15 35.88 34.62 5.54
CA LEU A 15 36.65 35.83 5.84
C LEU A 15 37.52 36.25 4.65
N LEU A 16 38.12 35.32 3.91
CA LEU A 16 38.84 35.64 2.67
C LEU A 16 37.92 36.24 1.60
N ILE A 17 36.72 35.66 1.42
CA ILE A 17 35.73 36.20 0.46
C ILE A 17 35.34 37.61 0.87
N LEU A 18 35.03 37.82 2.15
CA LEU A 18 34.65 39.13 2.67
C LEU A 18 35.79 40.15 2.52
N ALA A 19 37.04 39.73 2.75
CA ALA A 19 38.23 40.57 2.59
C ALA A 19 38.54 40.91 1.13
N SER A 20 38.10 40.10 0.17
CA SER A 20 38.28 40.40 -1.26
C SER A 20 37.40 41.55 -1.75
N LEU A 21 36.21 41.75 -1.15
CA LEU A 21 35.27 42.81 -1.52
C LEU A 21 35.86 44.24 -1.40
N PRO A 22 36.46 44.66 -0.27
CA PRO A 22 37.07 45.98 -0.18
C PRO A 22 38.26 46.14 -1.13
N VAL A 23 39.00 45.06 -1.43
CA VAL A 23 40.09 45.10 -2.43
C VAL A 23 39.54 45.44 -3.81
N PHE A 24 38.43 44.81 -4.24
CA PHE A 24 37.79 45.13 -5.51
C PHE A 24 37.17 46.53 -5.52
N LEU A 25 36.60 47.01 -4.42
CA LEU A 25 36.12 48.39 -4.31
C LEU A 25 37.26 49.41 -4.43
N LEU A 26 38.42 49.08 -3.87
CA LEU A 26 39.63 49.91 -3.94
C LEU A 26 40.18 49.93 -5.37
N VAL A 27 40.13 48.81 -6.10
CA VAL A 27 40.46 48.76 -7.54
C VAL A 27 39.54 49.68 -8.35
N GLU A 28 38.22 49.60 -8.15
CA GLU A 28 37.24 50.45 -8.83
C GLU A 28 37.49 51.94 -8.55
N LEU A 29 37.83 52.29 -7.31
CA LEU A 29 38.19 53.65 -6.93
C LEU A 29 39.46 54.11 -7.67
N LEU A 30 40.53 53.29 -7.67
CA LEU A 30 41.80 53.62 -8.33
C LEU A 30 41.68 53.73 -9.85
N LEU A 31 40.82 52.92 -10.46
CA LEU A 31 40.44 53.03 -11.88
C LEU A 31 39.80 54.39 -12.18
N ARG A 32 38.86 54.84 -11.32
CA ARG A 32 38.22 56.16 -11.47
C ARG A 32 39.19 57.33 -11.28
N LEU A 33 40.19 57.19 -10.41
CA LEU A 33 41.26 58.18 -10.23
C LEU A 33 42.35 58.12 -11.32
N ALA A 34 42.21 57.23 -12.32
CA ALA A 34 43.17 57.04 -13.42
C ALA A 34 44.61 56.76 -12.95
N VAL A 35 44.78 56.10 -11.80
CA VAL A 35 46.12 55.76 -11.26
C VAL A 35 46.72 54.63 -12.10
N PRO A 36 47.86 54.82 -12.78
CA PRO A 36 48.43 53.78 -13.63
C PRO A 36 49.06 52.64 -12.81
N GLY A 37 48.92 51.40 -13.29
CA GLY A 37 49.60 50.20 -12.79
C GLY A 37 49.05 49.58 -11.49
N LEU A 38 48.68 50.40 -10.50
CA LEU A 38 48.15 49.96 -9.20
C LEU A 38 46.84 49.13 -9.27
N PRO A 39 45.85 49.47 -10.12
CA PRO A 39 44.62 48.69 -10.25
C PRO A 39 44.86 47.25 -10.68
N GLY A 40 45.86 47.01 -11.54
CA GLY A 40 46.19 45.68 -12.07
C GLY A 40 46.76 44.73 -11.00
N ALA A 41 47.66 45.24 -10.16
CA ALA A 41 48.23 44.45 -9.06
C ALA A 41 47.16 44.07 -8.03
N LEU A 42 46.26 44.99 -7.71
CA LEU A 42 45.17 44.76 -6.75
C LEU A 42 44.07 43.84 -7.31
N THR A 43 43.81 43.85 -8.61
CA THR A 43 42.92 42.86 -9.24
C THR A 43 43.51 41.46 -9.21
N LEU A 44 44.81 41.30 -9.46
CA LEU A 44 45.49 40.02 -9.30
C LEU A 44 45.40 39.50 -7.86
N LEU A 45 45.60 40.40 -6.87
CA LEU A 45 45.49 40.04 -5.46
C LEU A 45 44.06 39.63 -5.09
N GLY A 46 43.05 40.43 -5.46
CA GLY A 46 41.65 40.15 -5.17
C GLY A 46 41.17 38.84 -5.82
N THR A 47 41.55 38.59 -7.07
CA THR A 47 41.23 37.34 -7.77
C THR A 47 41.92 36.12 -7.17
N ALA A 48 43.20 36.24 -6.78
CA ALA A 48 43.93 35.17 -6.09
C ALA A 48 43.32 34.84 -4.72
N MET A 49 42.90 35.85 -3.94
CA MET A 49 42.20 35.65 -2.67
C MET A 49 40.87 34.93 -2.86
N LEU A 50 40.07 35.35 -3.86
CA LEU A 50 38.78 34.73 -4.16
C LEU A 50 38.96 33.26 -4.60
N LEU A 51 39.88 33.00 -5.54
CA LEU A 51 40.18 31.66 -6.03
C LEU A 51 40.69 30.75 -4.91
N SER A 52 41.56 31.25 -4.04
CA SER A 52 42.06 30.49 -2.89
C SER A 52 40.92 30.14 -1.93
N ALA A 53 40.01 31.07 -1.64
CA ALA A 53 38.86 30.82 -0.78
C ALA A 53 37.96 29.71 -1.33
N PHE A 54 37.66 29.75 -2.62
CA PHE A 54 36.87 28.71 -3.29
C PHE A 54 37.59 27.37 -3.33
N ALA A 55 38.89 27.35 -3.66
CA ALA A 55 39.67 26.12 -3.68
C ALA A 55 39.68 25.43 -2.32
N VAL A 56 39.88 26.18 -1.23
CA VAL A 56 39.87 25.65 0.14
C VAL A 56 38.48 25.09 0.49
N LEU A 57 37.39 25.77 0.13
CA LEU A 57 36.03 25.27 0.35
C LEU A 57 35.75 23.97 -0.40
N ILE A 58 36.16 23.90 -1.67
CA ILE A 58 35.96 22.71 -2.50
C ILE A 58 36.73 21.52 -1.92
N ILE A 59 38.00 21.72 -1.59
CA ILE A 59 38.85 20.66 -1.00
C ILE A 59 38.27 20.19 0.34
N ALA A 60 37.87 21.11 1.22
CA ALA A 60 37.26 20.78 2.50
C ALA A 60 35.94 20.00 2.32
N GLY A 61 35.10 20.41 1.37
CA GLY A 61 33.86 19.73 1.03
C GLY A 61 34.10 18.30 0.54
N LEU A 62 35.04 18.12 -0.39
CA LEU A 62 35.40 16.80 -0.93
C LEU A 62 35.93 15.87 0.16
N LEU A 63 36.85 16.35 1.01
CA LEU A 63 37.37 15.57 2.15
C LEU A 63 36.26 15.22 3.15
N GLY A 64 35.33 16.13 3.39
CA GLY A 64 34.16 15.89 4.24
C GLY A 64 33.28 14.76 3.71
N ILE A 65 32.92 14.82 2.42
CA ILE A 65 32.12 13.79 1.75
C ILE A 65 32.85 12.45 1.78
N PHE A 66 34.13 12.42 1.42
CA PHE A 66 34.93 11.18 1.41
C PHE A 66 34.98 10.51 2.78
N LYS A 67 35.16 11.31 3.85
CA LYS A 67 35.14 10.81 5.23
C LYS A 67 33.78 10.22 5.60
N ILE A 68 32.68 10.88 5.21
CA ILE A 68 31.32 10.37 5.48
C ILE A 68 31.10 9.04 4.75
N ILE A 69 31.52 8.94 3.49
CA ILE A 69 31.42 7.71 2.70
C ILE A 69 32.19 6.57 3.37
N ILE A 70 33.46 6.81 3.75
CA ILE A 70 34.27 5.78 4.43
C ILE A 70 33.61 5.36 5.74
N ARG A 71 33.19 6.31 6.57
CA ARG A 71 32.56 5.99 7.86
C ARG A 71 31.28 5.19 7.65
N SER A 72 30.46 5.59 6.67
CA SER A 72 29.20 4.91 6.34
C SER A 72 29.45 3.50 5.81
N ALA A 73 30.50 3.30 5.00
CA ALA A 73 30.91 1.98 4.53
C ALA A 73 31.37 1.10 5.71
N LEU A 74 32.24 1.62 6.59
CA LEU A 74 32.70 0.91 7.78
C LEU A 74 31.54 0.56 8.72
N ASP A 75 30.65 1.51 8.98
CA ASP A 75 29.45 1.31 9.78
C ASP A 75 28.52 0.29 9.12
N TYR A 76 28.37 0.31 7.80
CA TYR A 76 27.59 -0.68 7.07
C TYR A 76 28.15 -2.10 7.25
N PHE A 77 29.47 -2.28 7.27
CA PHE A 77 30.10 -3.57 7.49
C PHE A 77 30.20 -3.98 8.97
N SER A 78 29.94 -3.05 9.89
CA SER A 78 29.93 -3.29 11.33
C SER A 78 29.00 -4.42 11.73
N SER A 79 29.43 -5.21 12.72
CA SER A 79 28.68 -6.34 13.26
C SER A 79 27.30 -5.93 13.76
N LYS A 80 27.18 -4.75 14.39
CA LYS A 80 25.91 -4.21 14.90
C LYS A 80 24.90 -3.97 13.76
N GLN A 81 25.32 -3.30 12.70
CA GLN A 81 24.46 -3.03 11.54
C GLN A 81 24.11 -4.30 10.77
N ARG A 82 25.04 -5.26 10.69
CA ARG A 82 24.79 -6.57 10.09
C ARG A 82 23.70 -7.35 10.85
N VAL A 83 23.76 -7.36 12.18
CA VAL A 83 22.74 -7.99 13.03
C VAL A 83 21.39 -7.30 12.87
N GLN A 84 21.37 -5.96 12.88
CA GLN A 84 20.14 -5.19 12.66
C GLN A 84 19.48 -5.52 11.33
N ARG A 85 20.26 -5.58 10.23
CA ARG A 85 19.74 -5.97 8.92
C ARG A 85 19.19 -7.39 8.89
N ARG A 86 19.85 -8.34 9.57
CA ARG A 86 19.36 -9.72 9.69
C ARG A 86 18.03 -9.77 10.45
N LEU A 87 17.90 -9.02 11.55
CA LEU A 87 16.66 -8.92 12.30
C LEU A 87 15.53 -8.38 11.43
N TRP A 88 15.75 -7.28 10.71
CA TRP A 88 14.77 -6.72 9.79
C TRP A 88 14.39 -7.69 8.66
N PHE A 89 15.36 -8.41 8.11
CA PHE A 89 15.09 -9.43 7.10
C PHE A 89 14.21 -10.56 7.65
N VAL A 90 14.54 -11.08 8.84
CA VAL A 90 13.76 -12.14 9.49
C VAL A 90 12.34 -11.65 9.79
N GLN A 91 12.18 -10.44 10.32
CA GLN A 91 10.88 -9.85 10.60
C GLN A 91 10.03 -9.69 9.33
N ALA A 92 10.61 -9.11 8.27
CA ALA A 92 9.93 -8.95 6.98
C ALA A 92 9.49 -10.30 6.40
N ARG A 93 10.35 -11.32 6.52
CA ARG A 93 10.03 -12.68 6.06
C ARG A 93 8.92 -13.32 6.88
N GLN A 94 8.93 -13.15 8.21
CA GLN A 94 7.84 -13.61 9.07
C GLN A 94 6.51 -12.95 8.68
N ASP A 95 6.49 -11.65 8.46
CA ASP A 95 5.28 -10.91 8.07
C ASP A 95 4.78 -11.31 6.69
N GLN A 96 5.68 -11.59 5.75
CA GLN A 96 5.31 -12.13 4.45
C GLN A 96 4.64 -13.51 4.58
N VAL A 97 5.21 -14.41 5.38
CA VAL A 97 4.63 -15.75 5.60
C VAL A 97 3.26 -15.66 6.29
N LYS A 98 3.12 -14.82 7.32
CA LYS A 98 1.83 -14.59 8.00
C LYS A 98 0.76 -14.10 7.03
N ARG A 99 1.09 -13.12 6.19
CA ARG A 99 0.17 -12.59 5.16
C ARG A 99 -0.23 -13.68 4.17
N LEU A 100 0.74 -14.46 3.67
CA LEU A 100 0.47 -15.56 2.75
C LEU A 100 -0.50 -16.58 3.37
N PHE A 101 -0.26 -16.97 4.62
CA PHE A 101 -1.12 -17.93 5.31
C PHE A 101 -2.53 -17.37 5.52
N HIS A 102 -2.65 -16.12 5.96
CA HIS A 102 -3.94 -15.44 6.13
C HIS A 102 -4.75 -15.43 4.82
N PHE A 103 -4.14 -15.06 3.69
CA PHE A 103 -4.83 -15.04 2.41
C PHE A 103 -5.22 -16.43 1.92
N LYS A 104 -4.36 -17.44 2.10
CA LYS A 104 -4.70 -18.84 1.79
C LYS A 104 -5.89 -19.33 2.61
N ALA A 105 -5.89 -19.08 3.93
CA ALA A 105 -6.99 -19.46 4.80
C ALA A 105 -8.30 -18.77 4.39
N ARG A 106 -8.25 -17.47 4.06
CA ARG A 106 -9.40 -16.72 3.57
C ARG A 106 -9.93 -17.25 2.25
N GLN A 107 -9.05 -17.61 1.32
CA GLN A 107 -9.41 -18.18 0.03
C GLN A 107 -10.10 -19.54 0.20
N ILE A 108 -9.54 -20.43 1.02
CA ILE A 108 -10.13 -21.74 1.34
C ILE A 108 -11.53 -21.54 1.94
N LYS A 109 -11.66 -20.66 2.93
CA LYS A 109 -12.96 -20.35 3.55
C LYS A 109 -13.98 -19.85 2.53
N TYR A 110 -13.58 -18.93 1.67
CA TYR A 110 -14.45 -18.38 0.63
C TYR A 110 -14.96 -19.45 -0.34
N PHE A 111 -14.06 -20.30 -0.86
CA PHE A 111 -14.47 -21.38 -1.77
C PHE A 111 -15.34 -22.41 -1.07
N ASN A 112 -15.05 -22.74 0.19
CA ASN A 112 -15.88 -23.65 0.97
C ASN A 112 -17.29 -23.08 1.19
N GLU A 113 -17.41 -21.80 1.54
CA GLU A 113 -18.72 -21.15 1.69
C GLU A 113 -19.49 -21.10 0.38
N LEU A 114 -18.82 -20.82 -0.74
CA LEU A 114 -19.43 -20.81 -2.06
C LEU A 114 -19.95 -22.19 -2.45
N SER A 115 -19.13 -23.22 -2.27
CA SER A 115 -19.50 -24.62 -2.51
C SER A 115 -20.67 -25.04 -1.62
N ARG A 116 -20.62 -24.72 -0.32
CA ARG A 116 -21.72 -24.98 0.62
C ARG A 116 -23.03 -24.35 0.16
N LYS A 117 -23.01 -23.07 -0.23
CA LYS A 117 -24.21 -22.37 -0.74
C LYS A 117 -24.76 -23.02 -2.01
N ARG A 118 -23.89 -23.43 -2.94
CA ARG A 118 -24.28 -24.14 -4.16
C ARG A 118 -24.93 -25.49 -3.85
N LEU A 119 -24.30 -26.28 -2.98
CA LEU A 119 -24.82 -27.58 -2.55
C LEU A 119 -26.17 -27.44 -1.85
N LEU A 120 -26.32 -26.47 -0.95
CA LEU A 120 -27.60 -26.17 -0.29
C LEU A 120 -28.68 -25.80 -1.31
N LYS A 121 -28.37 -24.94 -2.29
CA LYS A 121 -29.33 -24.57 -3.34
C LYS A 121 -29.75 -25.76 -4.20
N LEU A 122 -28.81 -26.63 -4.58
CA LEU A 122 -29.09 -27.85 -5.33
C LEU A 122 -29.96 -28.81 -4.51
N ASN A 123 -29.65 -28.98 -3.23
CA ASN A 123 -30.41 -29.84 -2.35
C ASN A 123 -31.85 -29.32 -2.15
N ASN A 124 -32.02 -28.02 -1.88
CA ASN A 124 -33.34 -27.41 -1.75
C ASN A 124 -34.17 -27.57 -3.03
N ARG A 125 -33.56 -27.39 -4.21
CA ARG A 125 -34.23 -27.65 -5.50
C ARG A 125 -34.69 -29.11 -5.64
N LYS A 126 -33.86 -30.07 -5.20
CA LYS A 126 -34.20 -31.49 -5.21
C LYS A 126 -35.37 -31.78 -4.28
N HIS A 127 -35.35 -31.24 -3.05
CA HIS A 127 -36.44 -31.37 -2.09
C HIS A 127 -37.75 -30.76 -2.61
N ILE A 128 -37.72 -29.53 -3.13
CA ILE A 128 -38.90 -28.87 -3.72
C ILE A 128 -39.47 -29.69 -4.87
N ARG A 129 -38.63 -30.22 -5.77
CA ARG A 129 -39.09 -31.06 -6.88
C ARG A 129 -39.76 -32.35 -6.36
N SER A 130 -39.17 -32.98 -5.35
CA SER A 130 -39.73 -34.19 -4.73
C SER A 130 -41.06 -33.91 -4.05
N LEU A 131 -41.13 -32.85 -3.25
CA LEU A 131 -42.31 -32.42 -2.52
C LEU A 131 -43.43 -32.00 -3.47
N SER A 132 -43.12 -31.22 -4.50
CA SER A 132 -44.05 -30.81 -5.55
C SER A 132 -44.66 -32.01 -6.26
N LYS A 133 -43.84 -33.04 -6.57
CA LYS A 133 -44.33 -34.28 -7.18
C LYS A 133 -45.26 -35.06 -6.25
N ALA A 134 -45.03 -35.03 -4.95
CA ALA A 134 -45.94 -35.64 -3.98
C ALA A 134 -47.27 -34.88 -3.92
N ILE A 135 -47.22 -33.54 -3.79
CA ILE A 135 -48.41 -32.68 -3.80
C ILE A 135 -49.23 -32.84 -5.07
N ASP A 136 -48.61 -32.93 -6.25
CA ASP A 136 -49.32 -33.17 -7.51
C ASP A 136 -50.10 -34.50 -7.49
N LYS A 137 -49.51 -35.56 -6.91
CA LYS A 137 -50.20 -36.85 -6.76
C LYS A 137 -51.36 -36.73 -5.77
N ASP A 138 -51.13 -36.08 -4.63
CA ASP A 138 -52.14 -35.90 -3.60
C ASP A 138 -53.32 -35.08 -4.13
N LEU A 139 -53.08 -33.97 -4.85
CA LEU A 139 -54.10 -33.17 -5.52
C LEU A 139 -54.91 -34.00 -6.52
N LEU A 140 -54.26 -34.78 -7.38
CA LEU A 140 -54.95 -35.65 -8.34
C LEU A 140 -55.88 -36.65 -7.64
N SER A 141 -55.47 -37.19 -6.49
CA SER A 141 -56.27 -38.17 -5.74
C SER A 141 -57.55 -37.58 -5.14
N ILE A 142 -57.55 -36.31 -4.76
CA ILE A 142 -58.70 -35.62 -4.15
C ILE A 142 -59.54 -34.81 -5.14
N LYS A 143 -59.14 -34.75 -6.42
CA LYS A 143 -59.82 -33.98 -7.47
C LYS A 143 -61.32 -34.25 -7.56
N ALA A 144 -61.74 -35.51 -7.41
CA ALA A 144 -63.14 -35.91 -7.50
C ALA A 144 -63.98 -35.55 -6.26
N LYS A 145 -63.32 -35.27 -5.12
CA LYS A 145 -63.97 -34.99 -3.83
C LYS A 145 -64.15 -33.49 -3.54
N LEU A 146 -63.52 -32.62 -4.34
CA LEU A 146 -63.46 -31.19 -4.10
C LEU A 146 -64.27 -30.37 -5.11
N PRO A 147 -64.84 -29.22 -4.70
CA PRO A 147 -65.36 -28.23 -5.63
C PRO A 147 -64.26 -27.75 -6.59
N GLY A 148 -64.60 -27.57 -7.87
CA GLY A 148 -63.64 -27.21 -8.91
C GLY A 148 -62.89 -25.89 -8.64
N THR A 149 -63.53 -24.93 -7.98
CA THR A 149 -62.94 -23.65 -7.59
C THR A 149 -61.86 -23.82 -6.52
N THR A 150 -62.13 -24.63 -5.49
CA THR A 150 -61.17 -24.94 -4.41
C THR A 150 -59.96 -25.71 -4.94
N TYR A 151 -60.19 -26.67 -5.83
CA TYR A 151 -59.13 -27.42 -6.50
C TYR A 151 -58.21 -26.51 -7.33
N GLN A 152 -58.78 -25.61 -8.14
CA GLN A 152 -58.02 -24.64 -8.93
C GLN A 152 -57.18 -23.70 -8.05
N GLN A 153 -57.71 -23.27 -6.91
CA GLN A 153 -56.99 -22.42 -5.98
C GLN A 153 -55.77 -23.14 -5.37
N LEU A 154 -55.92 -24.40 -4.93
CA LEU A 154 -54.80 -25.20 -4.42
C LEU A 154 -53.72 -25.44 -5.50
N GLN A 155 -54.13 -25.62 -6.76
CA GLN A 155 -53.21 -25.77 -7.89
C GLN A 155 -52.44 -24.47 -8.17
N GLN A 156 -53.10 -23.32 -8.10
CA GLN A 156 -52.45 -22.01 -8.25
C GLN A 156 -51.48 -21.73 -7.10
N ASP A 157 -51.86 -22.03 -5.86
CA ASP A 157 -50.99 -21.91 -4.69
C ASP A 157 -49.76 -22.81 -4.81
N HIS A 158 -49.93 -24.06 -5.25
CA HIS A 158 -48.82 -24.97 -5.51
C HIS A 158 -47.82 -24.40 -6.54
N ALA A 159 -48.32 -23.92 -7.68
CA ALA A 159 -47.48 -23.32 -8.71
C ALA A 159 -46.74 -22.06 -8.22
N ARG A 160 -47.43 -21.24 -7.41
CA ARG A 160 -46.87 -20.02 -6.81
C ARG A 160 -45.77 -20.34 -5.81
N TYR A 161 -45.98 -21.27 -4.87
CA TYR A 161 -44.97 -21.62 -3.87
C TYR A 161 -43.77 -22.34 -4.48
N ARG A 162 -43.99 -23.17 -5.50
CA ARG A 162 -42.91 -23.79 -6.29
C ARG A 162 -42.05 -22.76 -7.01
N SER A 163 -42.65 -21.77 -7.67
CA SER A 163 -41.90 -20.73 -8.39
C SER A 163 -41.07 -19.85 -7.45
N ARG A 164 -41.58 -19.59 -6.24
CA ARG A 164 -40.87 -18.87 -5.17
C ARG A 164 -39.81 -19.69 -4.44
N GLN A 165 -39.73 -21.00 -4.72
CA GLN A 165 -38.87 -21.95 -4.00
C GLN A 165 -39.14 -21.98 -2.48
N ASP A 166 -40.39 -21.77 -2.08
CA ASP A 166 -40.80 -21.68 -0.68
C ASP A 166 -41.16 -23.07 -0.14
N VAL A 167 -40.19 -23.70 0.54
CA VAL A 167 -40.34 -25.06 1.07
C VAL A 167 -41.38 -25.11 2.18
N GLU A 168 -41.43 -24.09 3.05
CA GLU A 168 -42.35 -24.05 4.18
C GLU A 168 -43.79 -23.89 3.70
N ALA A 169 -44.03 -23.02 2.72
CA ALA A 169 -45.35 -22.88 2.11
C ALA A 169 -45.79 -24.15 1.36
N LEU A 170 -44.85 -24.88 0.74
CA LEU A 170 -45.17 -26.18 0.12
C LEU A 170 -45.50 -27.26 1.17
N LEU A 171 -44.80 -27.30 2.30
CA LEU A 171 -45.08 -28.26 3.38
C LEU A 171 -46.44 -27.99 4.04
N THR A 172 -46.75 -26.71 4.32
CA THR A 172 -48.06 -26.32 4.86
C THR A 172 -49.19 -26.60 3.87
N LEU A 173 -48.96 -26.40 2.56
CA LEU A 173 -49.90 -26.79 1.52
C LEU A 173 -50.11 -28.31 1.49
N GLN A 174 -49.04 -29.11 1.60
CA GLN A 174 -49.16 -30.56 1.67
C GLN A 174 -49.98 -31.00 2.89
N GLN A 175 -49.71 -30.44 4.07
CA GLN A 175 -50.49 -30.73 5.28
C GLN A 175 -51.97 -30.39 5.10
N LYS A 176 -52.27 -29.21 4.52
CA LYS A 176 -53.65 -28.80 4.22
C LYS A 176 -54.35 -29.78 3.27
N ILE A 177 -53.65 -30.26 2.26
CA ILE A 177 -54.16 -31.27 1.31
C ILE A 177 -54.40 -32.59 2.04
N SER A 178 -53.46 -33.04 2.89
CA SER A 178 -53.61 -34.27 3.67
C SER A 178 -54.77 -34.20 4.67
N THR A 179 -55.11 -33.03 5.21
CA THR A 179 -56.30 -32.86 6.08
C THR A 179 -57.64 -32.87 5.32
N LEU A 180 -57.61 -32.75 3.99
CA LEU A 180 -58.80 -32.78 3.11
C LEU A 180 -59.05 -34.17 2.50
N VAL A 181 -58.07 -35.08 2.60
CA VAL A 181 -58.16 -36.50 2.21
C VAL A 181 -59.04 -37.26 3.20
#